data_AF-B7JCJ0-F1
#
_entry.id   AF-B7JCJ0-F1
#
_cell.length_a   1.000
_cell.length_b   1.000
_cell.length_c   1.000
_cell.angle_alpha   90.00
_cell.angle_beta   90.00
_cell.angle_gamma   90.00
#
_symmetry.space_group_name_H-M   'P 1'
#
loop_
_entity.id
_entity.type
_entity.pdbx_description
1 polymer ?
#
loop_
_entity_poly.entity_id
_entity_poly.type
_entity_poly.pdbx_seq_one_letter_code
_entity_poly.pdbx_strand_id
1 'polypeptide(L)'
;MELLAHEGEQIEKQVWPKVIAAKDIRSAIKIYLNEMALELEDKILTQRLVYDLEEYKIVSRKLNPDYVGSEHLRSIVPLVEFIKLRQDSNEIIDEEPGIIAGVLRAAWLIGSQKGDLQQYNYERIKELLFEAVADRVTRF
;
A
#
# COMPACT_ATOMS: atom_id res chain seq x y z
N MET A 1 -4.65 17.20 10.86
CA MET A 1 -4.68 15.73 10.96
C MET A 1 -5.98 15.12 10.51
N GLU A 2 -7.11 15.82 10.68
CA GLU A 2 -8.36 15.48 10.01
C GLU A 2 -8.15 15.30 8.51
N LEU A 3 -7.37 16.18 7.85
CA LEU A 3 -7.03 16.03 6.43
C LEU A 3 -6.32 14.70 6.11
N LEU A 4 -5.34 14.29 6.92
CA LEU A 4 -4.60 13.05 6.69
C LEU A 4 -5.46 11.80 6.97
N ALA A 5 -6.21 11.81 8.07
CA ALA A 5 -7.15 10.73 8.37
C ALA A 5 -8.22 10.60 7.27
N HIS A 6 -8.71 11.74 6.78
CA HIS A 6 -9.67 11.83 5.70
C HIS A 6 -9.09 11.34 4.36
N GLU A 7 -7.84 11.71 4.03
CA GLU A 7 -7.15 11.20 2.84
C GLU A 7 -6.98 9.69 2.90
N GLY A 8 -6.58 9.13 4.05
CA GLY A 8 -6.48 7.68 4.25
C GLY A 8 -7.81 6.95 4.08
N GLU A 9 -8.88 7.47 4.68
CA GLU A 9 -10.23 6.90 4.56
C GLU A 9 -10.77 6.98 3.12
N GLN A 10 -10.46 8.06 2.40
CA GLN A 10 -10.81 8.20 0.99
C GLN A 10 -10.07 7.19 0.11
N ILE A 11 -8.78 6.95 0.38
CA ILE A 11 -7.98 5.95 -0.33
C ILE A 11 -8.62 4.57 -0.16
N GLU A 12 -8.91 4.15 1.08
CA GLU A 12 -9.54 2.86 1.35
C GLU A 12 -10.89 2.70 0.62
N LYS A 13 -11.73 3.74 0.62
CA LYS A 13 -13.02 3.75 -0.09
C LYS A 13 -12.90 3.62 -1.62
N GLN A 14 -11.76 4.02 -2.19
CA GLN A 14 -11.53 3.96 -3.64
C GLN A 14 -10.85 2.66 -4.07
N VAL A 15 -9.89 2.18 -3.27
CA VAL A 15 -9.05 1.02 -3.59
C VAL A 15 -9.83 -0.29 -3.41
N TRP A 16 -10.43 -0.51 -2.24
CA TRP A 16 -10.98 -1.81 -1.87
C TRP A 16 -12.12 -2.31 -2.77
N PRO A 17 -13.07 -1.48 -3.24
CA PRO A 17 -14.09 -1.93 -4.18
C PRO A 17 -13.50 -2.53 -5.47
N LYS A 18 -12.39 -1.97 -5.98
CA LYS A 18 -11.71 -2.47 -7.17
C LYS A 18 -11.01 -3.80 -6.91
N VAL A 19 -10.36 -3.93 -5.74
CA VAL A 19 -9.69 -5.16 -5.31
C VAL A 19 -10.69 -6.31 -5.13
N ILE A 20 -11.84 -6.03 -4.50
CA ILE A 20 -12.90 -7.02 -4.27
C ILE A 20 -13.56 -7.46 -5.58
N ALA A 21 -13.70 -6.56 -6.54
CA ALA A 21 -14.29 -6.85 -7.86
C ALA A 21 -13.34 -7.58 -8.83
N ALA A 22 -12.10 -7.84 -8.43
CA ALA A 22 -11.13 -8.55 -9.27
C ALA A 22 -11.58 -9.99 -9.58
N LYS A 23 -11.24 -10.48 -10.77
CA LYS A 23 -11.64 -11.81 -11.25
C LYS A 23 -10.94 -12.97 -10.54
N ASP A 24 -9.73 -12.71 -10.07
CA ASP A 24 -8.84 -13.70 -9.46
C ASP A 24 -7.89 -12.99 -8.46
N ILE A 25 -7.31 -13.77 -7.55
CA ILE A 25 -6.47 -13.24 -6.47
C ILE A 25 -5.22 -12.50 -6.96
N ARG A 26 -4.63 -12.96 -8.06
CA ARG A 26 -3.44 -12.35 -8.66
C ARG A 26 -3.78 -10.97 -9.22
N SER A 27 -4.89 -10.87 -9.93
CA SER A 27 -5.45 -9.60 -10.38
C SER A 27 -5.79 -8.67 -9.21
N ALA A 28 -6.38 -9.19 -8.12
CA ALA A 28 -6.71 -8.41 -6.93
C ALA A 28 -5.47 -7.76 -6.30
N ILE A 29 -4.39 -8.53 -6.13
CA ILE A 29 -3.12 -8.04 -5.59
C ILE A 29 -2.51 -6.99 -6.51
N LYS A 30 -2.49 -7.22 -7.83
CA LYS A 30 -1.98 -6.23 -8.78
C LYS A 30 -2.78 -4.93 -8.77
N ILE A 31 -4.11 -5.00 -8.65
CA ILE A 31 -4.96 -3.82 -8.52
C ILE A 31 -4.60 -3.06 -7.24
N TYR A 32 -4.51 -3.76 -6.11
CA TYR A 32 -4.11 -3.14 -4.83
C TYR A 32 -2.77 -2.40 -4.95
N LEU A 33 -1.74 -3.07 -5.48
CA LEU A 33 -0.40 -2.50 -5.64
C LEU A 33 -0.38 -1.26 -6.54
N ASN A 34 -1.10 -1.29 -7.67
CA ASN A 34 -1.15 -0.16 -8.60
C ASN A 34 -1.89 1.04 -8.00
N GLU A 35 -3.04 0.81 -7.39
CA GLU A 35 -3.83 1.89 -6.81
C GLU A 35 -3.07 2.54 -5.64
N MET A 36 -2.48 1.74 -4.74
CA MET A 36 -1.69 2.28 -3.63
C MET A 36 -0.41 2.99 -4.10
N ALA A 37 0.25 2.51 -5.16
CA ALA A 37 1.41 3.18 -5.72
C ALA A 37 1.02 4.51 -6.38
N LEU A 38 -0.10 4.57 -7.11
CA LEU A 38 -0.60 5.81 -7.72
C LEU A 38 -0.85 6.90 -6.66
N GLU A 39 -1.39 6.51 -5.50
CA GLU A 39 -1.58 7.42 -4.38
C GLU A 39 -0.25 8.02 -3.88
N LEU A 40 0.86 7.28 -3.98
CA LEU A 40 2.19 7.83 -3.72
C LEU A 40 2.76 8.62 -4.88
N GLU A 41 2.46 8.27 -6.13
CA GLU A 41 2.97 9.00 -7.29
C GLU A 41 2.43 10.44 -7.30
N ASP A 42 1.16 10.62 -6.96
CA ASP A 42 0.44 11.88 -7.15
C ASP A 42 0.35 12.76 -5.88
N LYS A 43 0.50 12.19 -4.67
CA LYS A 43 0.32 12.93 -3.41
C LYS A 43 1.63 13.18 -2.67
N ILE A 44 2.15 14.40 -2.81
CA ILE A 44 3.37 14.90 -2.16
C ILE A 44 3.35 14.73 -0.62
N LEU A 45 2.18 14.93 0.01
CA LEU A 45 2.02 14.71 1.46
C LEU A 45 2.22 13.24 1.82
N THR A 46 1.61 12.31 1.08
CA THR A 46 1.78 10.86 1.31
C THR A 46 3.23 10.41 1.10
N GLN A 47 3.93 10.95 0.10
CA GLN A 47 5.37 10.69 -0.11
C GLN A 47 6.22 11.12 1.10
N ARG A 48 6.01 12.34 1.62
CA ARG A 48 6.78 12.86 2.77
C ARG A 48 6.54 12.06 4.04
N LEU A 49 5.35 11.50 4.20
CA LEU A 49 4.95 10.68 5.34
C LEU A 49 5.56 9.28 5.36
N VAL A 50 5.85 8.73 4.18
CA VAL A 50 6.53 7.44 4.04
C VAL A 50 8.03 7.56 4.33
N TYR A 51 8.67 8.65 3.89
CA TYR A 51 10.13 8.78 3.93
C TYR A 51 10.71 9.37 5.22
N ASP A 52 9.99 10.26 5.91
CA ASP A 52 10.59 10.96 7.05
C ASP A 52 9.76 10.77 8.32
N LEU A 53 10.00 9.65 9.00
CA LEU A 53 9.39 9.34 10.30
C LEU A 53 9.73 10.39 11.38
N GLU A 54 10.87 11.08 11.29
CA GLU A 54 11.27 12.09 12.26
C GLU A 54 10.64 13.45 11.94
N GLU A 55 10.69 13.92 10.69
CA GLU A 55 9.95 15.14 10.27
C GLU A 55 8.45 14.95 10.53
N TYR A 56 7.91 13.75 10.28
CA TYR A 56 6.53 13.43 10.63
C TYR A 56 6.25 13.48 12.12
N LYS A 57 7.06 12.84 12.98
CA LYS A 57 6.87 12.89 14.44
C LYS A 57 6.92 14.34 14.95
N ILE A 58 7.81 15.15 14.40
CA ILE A 58 7.96 16.56 14.77
C ILE A 58 6.75 17.39 14.32
N VAL A 59 6.34 17.29 13.07
CA VAL A 59 5.19 18.03 12.51
C VAL A 59 3.90 17.61 13.22
N SER A 60 3.74 16.31 13.46
CA SER A 60 2.51 15.77 14.01
C SER A 60 2.33 16.06 15.49
N ARG A 61 3.39 15.98 16.31
CA ARG A 61 3.38 16.44 17.71
C ARG A 61 3.09 17.94 17.86
N LYS A 62 3.52 18.76 16.89
CA LYS A 62 3.23 20.21 16.87
C LYS A 62 1.76 20.52 16.53
N LEU A 63 1.10 19.66 15.75
CA LEU A 63 -0.28 19.85 15.32
C LEU A 63 -1.30 19.20 16.29
N ASN A 64 -0.95 18.07 16.90
CA ASN A 64 -1.68 17.45 18.01
C ASN A 64 -0.72 16.58 18.84
N PRO A 65 -0.47 16.91 20.13
CA PRO A 65 0.45 16.17 20.99
C PRO A 65 0.05 14.70 21.22
N ASP A 66 -1.24 14.38 21.14
CA ASP A 66 -1.80 13.03 21.37
C ASP A 66 -1.86 12.20 20.08
N TYR A 67 -1.38 12.74 18.95
CA TYR A 67 -1.40 12.01 17.71
C TYR A 67 -0.30 10.97 17.61
N VAL A 68 -0.72 9.73 17.78
CA VAL A 68 -0.02 8.57 17.24
C VAL A 68 -0.45 8.47 15.78
N GLY A 69 0.48 8.75 14.87
CA GLY A 69 0.20 8.93 13.45
C GLY A 69 -0.87 8.01 12.88
N SER A 70 -2.05 8.60 12.61
CA SER A 70 -3.33 7.92 12.33
C SER A 70 -3.18 6.49 11.84
N GLU A 71 -3.81 5.58 12.57
CA GLU A 71 -3.98 4.19 12.20
C GLU A 71 -4.48 4.00 10.77
N HIS A 72 -5.16 4.98 10.15
CA HIS A 72 -5.78 4.87 8.82
C HIS A 72 -4.84 4.96 7.61
N LEU A 73 -4.00 6.01 7.47
CA LEU A 73 -3.03 6.12 6.36
C LEU A 73 -1.93 5.04 6.41
N ARG A 74 -1.72 4.46 7.60
CA ARG A 74 -0.78 3.37 7.85
C ARG A 74 -1.48 2.05 8.16
N SER A 75 -2.80 1.97 7.97
CA SER A 75 -3.58 0.81 8.38
C SER A 75 -3.20 -0.36 7.53
N ILE A 76 -2.36 -1.22 8.09
CA ILE A 76 -2.10 -2.52 7.51
C ILE A 76 -3.27 -3.48 7.77
N VAL A 77 -4.24 -3.06 8.60
CA VAL A 77 -5.32 -3.92 9.10
C VAL A 77 -6.22 -4.42 7.96
N PRO A 78 -6.79 -3.59 7.07
CA PRO A 78 -7.62 -4.10 5.98
C PRO A 78 -6.86 -5.04 5.05
N LEU A 79 -5.57 -4.76 4.83
CA LEU A 79 -4.71 -5.62 4.01
C LEU A 79 -4.46 -6.98 4.67
N VAL A 80 -4.18 -6.99 5.98
CA VAL A 80 -4.00 -8.20 6.77
C VAL A 80 -5.28 -9.03 6.80
N GLU A 81 -6.44 -8.40 6.97
CA GLU A 81 -7.74 -9.08 6.94
C GLU A 81 -8.05 -9.68 5.58
N PHE A 82 -7.80 -8.94 4.50
CA PHE A 82 -7.91 -9.45 3.14
C PHE A 82 -7.00 -10.66 2.91
N ILE A 83 -5.74 -10.61 3.36
CA ILE A 83 -4.80 -11.72 3.22
C ILE A 83 -5.31 -12.96 3.96
N LYS A 84 -5.75 -12.82 5.22
CA LYS A 84 -6.30 -13.93 6.01
C LYS A 84 -7.47 -14.60 5.30
N LEU A 85 -8.44 -13.81 4.82
CA LEU A 85 -9.61 -14.32 4.12
C LEU A 85 -9.24 -15.14 2.86
N ARG A 86 -8.18 -14.74 2.16
CA ARG A 86 -7.70 -15.40 0.94
C ARG A 86 -6.82 -16.61 1.23
N GLN A 87 -6.15 -16.64 2.38
CA GLN A 87 -5.47 -17.84 2.87
C GLN A 87 -6.47 -18.93 3.28
N ASP A 88 -7.60 -18.55 3.89
CA ASP A 88 -8.69 -19.50 4.21
C ASP A 88 -9.25 -20.19 2.96
N SER A 89 -9.16 -19.52 1.80
CA SER A 89 -9.56 -20.06 0.49
C SER A 89 -8.39 -20.70 -0.28
N ASN A 90 -7.21 -20.81 0.34
CA ASN A 90 -5.96 -21.34 -0.24
C ASN A 90 -5.52 -20.62 -1.54
N GLU A 91 -5.89 -19.34 -1.69
CA GLU A 91 -5.54 -18.49 -2.84
C GLU A 91 -4.20 -17.77 -2.65
N ILE A 92 -3.78 -17.56 -1.40
CA ILE A 92 -2.50 -16.94 -1.00
C ILE A 92 -1.60 -17.98 -0.29
N ILE A 93 -0.28 -17.80 -0.36
CA ILE A 93 0.71 -18.63 0.34
C ILE A 93 0.46 -18.71 1.85
N ASP A 94 0.89 -19.80 2.48
CA ASP A 94 0.78 -20.00 3.93
C ASP A 94 1.99 -19.39 4.62
N GLU A 95 1.91 -18.08 4.88
CA GLU A 95 2.88 -17.27 5.60
C GLU A 95 2.14 -16.36 6.58
N GLU A 96 2.85 -15.80 7.55
CA GLU A 96 2.23 -14.86 8.50
C GLU A 96 1.61 -13.66 7.74
N PRO A 97 0.32 -13.33 7.95
CA PRO A 97 -0.38 -12.29 7.19
C PRO A 97 0.32 -10.93 7.22
N GLY A 98 0.89 -10.55 8.37
CA GLY A 98 1.68 -9.34 8.53
C GLY A 98 2.95 -9.31 7.67
N ILE A 99 3.64 -10.45 7.50
CA ILE A 99 4.78 -10.59 6.59
C ILE A 99 4.34 -10.33 5.15
N ILE A 100 3.27 -10.99 4.68
CA ILE A 100 2.76 -10.78 3.31
C ILE A 100 2.33 -9.33 3.12
N ALA A 101 1.61 -8.76 4.09
CA ALA A 101 1.19 -7.36 4.05
C ALA A 101 2.41 -6.41 4.01
N GLY A 102 3.48 -6.74 4.73
CA GLY A 102 4.76 -6.03 4.68
C GLY A 102 5.44 -6.10 3.32
N VAL A 103 5.42 -7.26 2.66
CA VAL A 103 5.94 -7.44 1.29
C VAL A 103 5.16 -6.58 0.29
N LEU A 104 3.83 -6.66 0.31
CA LEU A 104 2.97 -5.86 -0.55
C LEU A 104 3.20 -4.36 -0.30
N ARG A 105 3.35 -3.99 0.98
CA ARG A 105 3.67 -2.61 1.38
C ARG A 105 4.99 -2.13 0.81
N ALA A 106 6.06 -2.90 1.01
CA ALA A 106 7.36 -2.58 0.47
C ALA A 106 7.33 -2.42 -1.06
N ALA A 107 6.54 -3.25 -1.75
CA ALA A 107 6.39 -3.18 -3.19
C ALA A 107 5.74 -1.87 -3.66
N TRP A 108 4.59 -1.47 -3.11
CA TRP A 108 3.90 -0.26 -3.59
C TRP A 108 4.63 1.04 -3.23
N LEU A 109 5.60 1.02 -2.29
CA LEU A 109 6.47 2.17 -2.03
C LEU A 109 7.27 2.63 -3.25
N ILE A 110 7.41 1.79 -4.29
CA ILE A 110 7.98 2.18 -5.58
C ILE A 110 7.30 3.42 -6.18
N GLY A 111 6.02 3.66 -5.87
CA GLY A 111 5.26 4.87 -6.25
C GLY A 111 6.03 6.16 -5.99
N SER A 112 6.73 6.19 -4.88
CA SER A 112 7.48 7.36 -4.42
C SER A 112 8.90 7.48 -5.00
N GLN A 113 9.33 6.49 -5.78
CA GLN A 113 10.60 6.46 -6.52
C GLN A 113 10.42 6.87 -7.99
N LYS A 114 9.20 7.27 -8.41
CA LYS A 114 8.88 7.63 -9.80
C LYS A 114 9.86 8.65 -10.40
N GLY A 115 10.14 9.73 -9.67
CA GLY A 115 11.07 10.77 -10.14
C GLY A 115 12.48 10.23 -10.44
N ASP A 116 13.03 9.43 -9.51
CA ASP A 116 14.40 8.91 -9.60
C ASP A 116 14.54 7.80 -10.66
N LEU A 117 13.49 6.99 -10.82
CA LEU A 117 13.47 5.86 -11.74
C LEU A 117 12.94 6.21 -13.13
N GLN A 118 12.46 7.44 -13.36
CA GLN A 118 11.87 7.85 -14.63
C GLN A 118 12.82 7.59 -15.81
N GLN A 119 14.11 7.91 -15.65
CA GLN A 119 15.14 7.70 -16.66
C GLN A 119 15.41 6.23 -16.98
N TYR A 120 15.00 5.31 -16.11
CA TYR A 120 15.18 3.86 -16.24
C TYR A 120 13.89 3.12 -16.64
N ASN A 121 12.88 3.84 -17.14
CA ASN A 121 11.56 3.29 -17.45
C ASN A 121 10.82 2.79 -16.20
N TYR A 122 10.48 3.75 -15.33
CA TYR A 122 9.71 3.55 -14.11
C TYR A 122 8.50 2.62 -14.28
N GLU A 123 7.67 2.84 -15.31
CA GLU A 123 6.45 2.04 -15.53
C GLU A 123 6.77 0.55 -15.72
N ARG A 124 7.83 0.23 -16.48
CA ARG A 124 8.24 -1.16 -16.67
C ARG A 124 8.83 -1.77 -15.40
N ILE A 125 9.60 -1.01 -14.62
CA ILE A 125 10.15 -1.47 -13.34
C ILE A 125 9.03 -1.78 -12.35
N LYS A 126 8.07 -0.84 -12.22
CA LYS A 126 6.86 -1.01 -11.39
C LYS A 126 6.08 -2.25 -11.78
N GLU A 127 5.81 -2.42 -13.07
CA GLU A 127 5.10 -3.58 -13.58
C GLU A 127 5.82 -4.89 -13.24
N LEU A 128 7.12 -4.99 -13.52
CA LEU A 128 7.91 -6.19 -13.22
C LEU A 128 7.94 -6.52 -11.73
N LEU A 129 8.07 -5.50 -10.86
CA LEU A 129 8.01 -5.69 -9.41
C LEU A 129 6.65 -6.24 -8.98
N PHE A 130 5.55 -5.68 -9.50
CA PHE A 130 4.21 -6.10 -9.12
C PHE A 130 3.85 -7.49 -9.65
N GLU A 131 4.31 -7.85 -10.85
CA GLU A 131 4.18 -9.22 -11.36
C GLU A 131 4.94 -10.20 -10.45
N ALA A 132 6.22 -9.91 -10.16
CA ALA A 132 7.04 -10.79 -9.32
C ALA A 132 6.47 -10.97 -7.92
N VAL A 133 5.97 -9.89 -7.31
CA VAL A 133 5.34 -9.94 -5.99
C VAL A 133 4.04 -10.72 -6.05
N ALA A 134 3.15 -10.42 -7.00
CA ALA A 134 1.88 -11.12 -7.15
C ALA A 134 2.10 -12.63 -7.35
N ASP A 135 2.97 -13.02 -8.28
CA ASP A 135 3.32 -14.42 -8.56
C ASP A 135 3.88 -15.13 -7.34
N ARG A 136 4.67 -14.44 -6.50
CA ARG A 136 5.28 -15.04 -5.31
C ARG A 136 4.28 -15.29 -4.19
N VAL A 137 3.28 -14.42 -4.02
CA VAL A 137 2.34 -14.49 -2.89
C VAL A 137 1.06 -15.26 -3.21
N THR A 138 0.71 -15.45 -4.49
CA THR A 138 -0.46 -16.23 -4.88
C THR A 138 -0.16 -17.71 -5.05
N ARG A 139 -1.17 -18.56 -4.84
CA ARG A 139 -1.15 -19.98 -5.22
C ARG A 139 -1.89 -20.15 -6.56
N PHE A 140 -1.37 -21.05 -7.39
CA PHE A 140 -1.96 -21.45 -8.68
C PHE A 140 -2.62 -22.83 -8.56
#